data_AF-A0A918ET53-F1
#
_entry.id   AF-A0A918ET53-F1
#
_cell.length_a   1.000
_cell.length_b   1.000
_cell.length_c   1.000
_cell.angle_alpha   90.00
_cell.angle_beta   90.00
_cell.angle_gamma   90.00
#
_symmetry.space_group_name_H-M   'P 1'
#
loop_
_entity.id
_entity.type
_entity.pdbx_description
1 polymer ?
#
loop_
_entity_poly.entity_id
_entity_poly.type
_entity_poly.pdbx_seq_one_letter_code
_entity_poly.pdbx_strand_id
1 'polypeptide(L)'
;MTSRRAGFDVRILIAGLLGLYGVVLTLVGVTDSEADLAKADGLRVNLWIGIALLVVAAAFGLWARLRPLTAEHAAPGPDEGGDGTGR
;
A
#
# COMPACT_ATOMS: atom_id res chain seq x y z
N MET A 1 -10.02 -29.05 9.23
CA MET A 1 -9.02 -27.96 9.37
C MET A 1 -9.53 -26.76 8.61
N THR A 2 -10.13 -25.79 9.29
CA THR A 2 -10.65 -24.56 8.68
C THR A 2 -9.45 -23.71 8.25
N SER A 3 -9.12 -23.75 6.95
CA SER A 3 -8.08 -22.90 6.38
C SER A 3 -8.49 -21.44 6.49
N ARG A 4 -7.96 -20.74 7.49
CA ARG A 4 -8.05 -19.29 7.61
C ARG A 4 -7.20 -18.70 6.49
N ARG A 5 -7.82 -18.39 5.34
CA ARG A 5 -7.13 -17.67 4.27
C ARG A 5 -6.87 -16.26 4.78
N ALA A 6 -5.60 -15.94 5.08
CA ALA A 6 -5.20 -14.58 5.40
C ALA A 6 -5.51 -13.71 4.18
N GLY A 7 -6.45 -12.77 4.33
CA GLY A 7 -6.77 -11.80 3.28
C GLY A 7 -5.53 -10.96 2.99
N PHE A 8 -5.19 -10.79 1.72
CA PHE A 8 -4.11 -9.90 1.31
C PHE A 8 -4.58 -8.44 1.46
N ASP A 9 -3.96 -7.67 2.35
CA ASP A 9 -4.28 -6.24 2.53
C ASP A 9 -3.43 -5.37 1.59
N VAL A 10 -4.04 -4.93 0.50
CA VAL A 10 -3.40 -4.07 -0.51
C VAL A 10 -2.86 -2.77 0.08
N ARG A 11 -3.41 -2.28 1.20
CA ARG A 11 -2.97 -1.02 1.83
C ARG A 11 -1.58 -1.12 2.42
N ILE A 12 -1.21 -2.30 2.93
CA ILE A 12 0.13 -2.57 3.43
C ILE A 12 1.12 -2.62 2.27
N LEU A 13 0.75 -3.24 1.15
CA LEU A 13 1.58 -3.25 -0.06
C LEU A 13 1.82 -1.83 -0.59
N ILE A 14 0.76 -1.04 -0.74
CA ILE A 14 0.82 0.35 -1.20
C ILE A 14 1.69 1.18 -0.24
N ALA A 15 1.46 1.06 1.08
CA ALA A 15 2.26 1.77 2.08
C ALA A 15 3.75 1.41 1.99
N GLY A 16 4.09 0.13 1.80
CA GLY A 16 5.46 -0.32 1.65
C GLY A 16 6.14 0.23 0.38
N LEU A 17 5.45 0.16 -0.77
CA LEU A 17 5.98 0.65 -2.04
C LEU A 17 6.18 2.17 -2.03
N LEU A 18 5.16 2.92 -1.60
CA LEU A 18 5.24 4.38 -1.49
C LEU A 18 6.29 4.78 -0.44
N GLY A 19 6.37 4.07 0.68
CA GLY A 19 7.34 4.32 1.73
C GLY A 19 8.77 4.14 1.24
N LEU A 20 9.08 3.01 0.60
CA LEU A 20 10.41 2.74 0.06
C LEU A 20 10.82 3.79 -0.96
N TYR A 21 9.94 4.10 -1.92
CA TYR A 21 10.23 5.10 -2.95
C TYR A 21 10.35 6.50 -2.35
N GLY A 22 9.50 6.86 -1.39
CA GLY A 22 9.56 8.13 -0.66
C GLY A 22 10.87 8.30 0.11
N VAL A 23 11.39 7.26 0.75
CA VAL A 23 12.71 7.27 1.39
C VAL A 23 13.80 7.58 0.37
N VAL A 24 13.82 6.85 -0.76
CA VAL A 24 14.82 7.06 -1.81
C VAL A 24 14.77 8.50 -2.33
N LEU A 25 13.57 9.02 -2.64
CA LEU A 25 13.43 10.40 -3.12
C LEU A 25 13.85 11.44 -2.09
N THR A 26 13.54 11.22 -0.81
CA THR A 26 13.96 12.11 0.27
C THR A 26 15.48 12.16 0.36
N LEU A 27 16.15 11.00 0.32
CA LEU A 27 17.62 10.92 0.35
C LEU A 27 18.25 11.63 -0.85
N VAL A 28 17.79 11.34 -2.06
CA VAL A 28 18.27 12.01 -3.28
C VAL A 28 18.00 13.51 -3.21
N GLY A 29 16.81 13.91 -2.75
CA GLY A 29 16.41 15.31 -2.64
C GLY A 29 17.25 16.10 -1.64
N VAL A 30 17.68 15.48 -0.54
CA VAL A 30 18.64 16.08 0.43
C VAL A 30 20.03 16.31 -0.21
N THR A 31 20.35 15.59 -1.28
CA THR A 31 21.61 15.72 -2.02
C THR A 31 21.45 16.32 -3.42
N ASP A 32 20.29 16.93 -3.73
CA ASP A 32 20.04 17.57 -5.05
C ASP A 32 21.20 18.52 -5.43
N SER A 33 21.66 18.38 -6.68
CA SER A 33 22.71 19.24 -7.24
C SER A 33 22.14 20.60 -7.67
N GLU A 34 23.00 21.61 -7.82
CA GLU A 34 22.57 22.92 -8.34
C GLU A 34 21.92 22.82 -9.73
N ALA A 35 22.39 21.88 -10.55
CA ALA A 35 21.79 21.60 -11.85
C ALA A 35 20.35 21.07 -11.75
N ASP A 36 20.00 20.37 -10.68
CA ASP A 36 18.63 19.85 -10.47
C ASP A 36 17.72 20.92 -9.89
N LEU A 37 18.25 21.77 -9.00
CA LEU A 37 17.57 22.97 -8.52
C LEU A 37 17.24 23.94 -9.67
N ALA A 38 18.19 24.15 -10.59
CA ALA A 38 18.00 25.05 -11.72
C ALA A 38 16.87 24.60 -12.66
N LYS A 39 16.63 23.28 -12.80
CA LYS A 39 15.52 22.74 -13.60
C LYS A 39 14.15 23.00 -12.98
N ALA A 40 14.12 23.26 -11.67
CA ALA A 40 12.92 23.38 -10.87
C ALA A 40 12.81 24.75 -10.17
N ASP A 41 13.41 25.79 -10.76
CA ASP A 41 13.34 27.17 -10.28
C ASP A 41 13.80 27.34 -8.81
N GLY A 42 14.86 26.60 -8.44
CA GLY A 42 15.41 26.58 -7.09
C GLY A 42 14.68 25.65 -6.11
N LEU A 43 13.64 24.93 -6.54
CA LEU A 43 12.90 24.01 -5.69
C LEU A 43 13.51 22.60 -5.67
N ARG A 44 13.59 22.03 -4.46
CA ARG A 44 13.97 20.63 -4.23
C ARG A 44 12.79 19.71 -4.46
N VAL A 45 12.40 19.54 -5.72
CA VAL A 45 11.19 18.77 -6.09
C VAL A 45 11.27 17.34 -5.55
N ASN A 46 12.44 16.71 -5.66
CA ASN A 46 12.65 15.34 -5.21
C ASN A 46 12.41 15.19 -3.71
N LEU A 47 12.83 16.20 -2.93
CA LEU A 47 12.61 16.25 -1.49
C LEU A 47 11.12 16.39 -1.15
N TRP A 48 10.42 17.35 -1.77
CA TRP A 48 9.00 17.58 -1.51
C TRP A 48 8.13 16.38 -1.87
N ILE A 49 8.39 15.76 -3.03
CA ILE A 49 7.68 14.55 -3.46
C ILE A 49 8.00 13.40 -2.51
N GLY A 50 9.27 13.21 -2.12
CA GLY A 50 9.68 12.20 -1.16
C GLY A 50 8.94 12.33 0.17
N ILE A 51 8.90 13.53 0.75
CA ILE A 51 8.18 13.80 2.00
C ILE A 51 6.67 13.56 1.84
N ALA A 52 6.05 14.00 0.74
CA ALA A 52 4.64 13.76 0.49
C ALA A 52 4.32 12.26 0.42
N LEU A 53 5.15 11.47 -0.26
CA LEU A 53 4.99 10.01 -0.33
C LEU A 53 5.11 9.35 1.04
N LEU A 54 6.06 9.80 1.88
CA LEU A 54 6.21 9.29 3.24
C LEU A 54 4.98 9.57 4.11
N VAL A 55 4.40 10.78 3.99
CA VAL A 55 3.16 11.12 4.70
C VAL A 55 2.00 10.22 4.26
N VAL A 56 1.84 10.00 2.95
CA VAL A 56 0.80 9.12 2.42
C VAL A 56 1.02 7.67 2.85
N ALA A 57 2.26 7.16 2.78
CA ALA A 57 2.61 5.82 3.23
C ALA A 57 2.30 5.62 4.73
N ALA A 58 2.65 6.60 5.57
CA ALA A 58 2.33 6.59 6.99
C ALA A 58 0.82 6.60 7.24
N ALA A 59 0.06 7.40 6.49
CA ALA A 59 -1.40 7.43 6.59
C ALA A 59 -2.03 6.08 6.22
N PHE A 60 -1.59 5.46 5.12
CA PHE A 60 -2.07 4.13 4.72
C PHE A 60 -1.69 3.04 5.72
N GLY A 61 -0.43 3.04 6.21
CA GLY A 61 0.03 2.10 7.22
C GLY A 61 -0.74 2.24 8.53
N LEU A 62 -0.98 3.47 8.97
CA LEU A 62 -1.78 3.75 10.16
C LEU A 62 -3.24 3.31 9.97
N TRP A 63 -3.86 3.61 8.83
CA TRP A 63 -5.23 3.21 8.55
C TRP A 63 -5.38 1.69 8.45
N ALA A 64 -4.43 0.99 7.83
CA ALA A 64 -4.42 -0.47 7.78
C ALA A 64 -4.30 -1.08 9.19
N ARG A 65 -3.46 -0.49 10.05
CA ARG A 65 -3.30 -0.89 11.46
C ARG A 65 -4.57 -0.62 12.28
N LEU A 66 -5.24 0.52 12.06
CA LEU A 66 -6.47 0.89 12.78
C LEU A 66 -7.70 0.09 12.34
N ARG A 67 -7.75 -0.35 11.08
CA ARG A 67 -8.89 -1.08 10.52
C ARG A 67 -8.44 -2.35 9.77
N PRO A 68 -8.00 -3.39 10.47
CA PRO A 68 -7.50 -4.63 9.84
C PRO A 68 -8.62 -5.35 9.08
N LEU A 69 -8.31 -5.86 7.88
CA LEU A 69 -9.25 -6.67 7.09
C LEU A 69 -9.30 -8.09 7.67
N THR A 70 -10.36 -8.41 8.41
CA THR A 70 -10.57 -9.76 8.93
C THR A 70 -11.17 -10.64 7.83
N ALA A 71 -10.66 -11.88 7.70
CA ALA A 71 -11.05 -12.84 6.66
C ALA A 71 -12.51 -13.33 6.73
N GLU A 72 -13.33 -12.81 7.65
CA GLU A 72 -14.72 -13.27 7.86
C GLU A 72 -15.70 -12.85 6.74
N HIS A 73 -15.27 -12.05 5.77
CA HIS A 73 -16.11 -11.67 4.62
C HIS A 73 -16.00 -12.59 3.39
N ALA A 74 -15.26 -13.70 3.47
CA ALA A 74 -15.45 -14.78 2.50
C ALA A 74 -16.71 -15.55 2.91
N ALA A 75 -17.87 -15.08 2.45
CA ALA A 75 -19.13 -15.80 2.60
C ALA A 75 -18.93 -17.27 2.20
N PRO A 76 -19.48 -18.24 2.96
CA PRO A 76 -19.52 -19.61 2.49
C PRO A 76 -20.20 -19.59 1.12
N GLY A 77 -19.49 -20.04 0.08
CA GLY A 77 -20.14 -20.35 -1.19
C GLY A 77 -21.23 -21.38 -0.90
N PRO A 78 -22.41 -21.29 -1.54
CA PRO A 78 -23.49 -22.21 -1.27
C PRO A 78 -23.00 -23.63 -1.50
N ASP A 79 -23.21 -24.45 -0.49
CA ASP A 79 -22.87 -25.86 -0.42
C ASP A 79 -23.36 -26.59 -1.67
N GLU A 80 -22.55 -27.55 -2.12
CA GLU A 80 -23.01 -28.63 -2.99
C GLU A 80 -24.31 -29.24 -2.41
N GLY A 81 -25.38 -29.19 -3.19
CA GLY A 81 -26.70 -29.69 -2.80
C GLY A 81 -27.57 -29.93 -4.02
N GLY A 82 -27.05 -30.70 -4.97
CA GLY A 82 -27.77 -31.15 -6.16
C GLY A 82 -27.31 -32.54 -6.56
N ASP A 83 -27.50 -33.52 -5.66
CA ASP A 83 -27.60 -34.91 -6.08
C ASP A 83 -28.89 -35.06 -6.92
N GLY A 84 -28.74 -34.94 -8.24
CA GLY A 84 -29.78 -35.30 -9.19
C GLY A 84 -30.00 -36.80 -9.27
N THR A 85 -30.31 -37.47 -8.16
CA THR A 85 -31.01 -38.77 -8.14
C THR A 85 -32.46 -38.52 -8.54
N GLY A 86 -32.68 -38.40 -9.84
CA GLY A 86 -33.99 -38.17 -10.44
C GLY A 86 -34.11 -38.87 -11.80
N ARG A 87 -34.45 -40.16 -11.75
CA ARG A 87 -34.71 -41.13 -12.84
C ARG A 87 -33.53 -41.89 -13.42
#